data_AF-A0A3N5T4A1-F1
#
_entry.id   AF-A0A3N5T4A1-F1
#
_cell.length_a   1.000
_cell.length_b   1.000
_cell.length_c   1.000
_cell.angle_alpha   90.00
_cell.angle_beta   90.00
_cell.angle_gamma   90.00
#
_symmetry.space_group_name_H-M   'P 1'
#
loop_
_entity.id
_entity.type
_entity.pdbx_description
1 polymer ?
#
loop_
_entity_poly.entity_id
_entity_poly.type
_entity_poly.pdbx_seq_one_letter_code
_entity_poly.pdbx_strand_id
1 'polypeptide(L)'
;MKTIIRDKRGFTLVELLVTLVISSIALAAIYGVYKAQLQSHVTQNAVVDTQQSLRNTFYIMQRTIRMAGFDPIRNLRSEEAADGKQRRGVHGRFTELCEDGRVTGACGTGYSTAVSGASAIAFALNDTASLFDGSQCSTYPLNNLDCVKLEALDSELVAFRLNNNTIERYGPQTGWKTVAENIESLTFEYLDDALNVLAPPATDNSAGWLTLNDTLRSVRITIEAKAIADSHNPLISQKNSDNTSNRILSAQVRMRNSGLE
;
A
#
# COMPACT_ATOMS: atom_id res chain seq x y z
N MET A 1 -2.52 -77.44 -6.98
CA MET A 1 -3.58 -76.66 -6.30
C MET A 1 -3.10 -76.38 -4.87
N LYS A 2 -2.67 -75.14 -4.58
CA LYS A 2 -2.04 -74.78 -3.29
C LYS A 2 -3.13 -74.42 -2.29
N THR A 3 -3.39 -75.30 -1.34
CA THR A 3 -4.37 -75.10 -0.28
C THR A 3 -3.84 -74.09 0.74
N ILE A 4 -4.54 -72.96 0.87
CA ILE A 4 -4.28 -71.97 1.91
C ILE A 4 -4.81 -72.56 3.22
N ILE A 5 -3.90 -73.03 4.08
CA ILE A 5 -4.23 -73.50 5.43
C ILE A 5 -4.62 -72.27 6.24
N ARG A 6 -5.91 -72.14 6.59
CA ARG A 6 -6.43 -71.04 7.40
C ARG A 6 -6.28 -71.41 8.87
N ASP A 7 -5.24 -70.89 9.50
CA ASP A 7 -4.99 -71.06 10.94
C ASP A 7 -6.11 -70.36 11.74
N LYS A 8 -6.72 -71.07 12.71
CA LYS A 8 -7.87 -70.59 13.52
C LYS A 8 -7.46 -70.18 14.94
N ARG A 9 -6.24 -69.67 15.11
CA ARG A 9 -5.78 -69.13 16.40
C ARG A 9 -6.38 -67.73 16.56
N GLY A 10 -7.28 -67.56 17.53
CA GLY A 10 -7.81 -66.25 17.93
C GLY A 10 -6.79 -65.44 18.72
N PHE A 11 -7.00 -64.14 18.85
CA PHE A 11 -6.16 -63.27 19.68
C PHE A 11 -6.39 -63.54 21.17
N THR A 12 -5.30 -63.64 21.92
CA THR A 12 -5.38 -63.68 23.37
C THR A 12 -5.69 -62.28 23.92
N LEU A 13 -6.35 -62.22 25.08
CA LEU A 13 -6.71 -60.95 25.72
C LEU A 13 -5.47 -60.10 26.04
N VAL A 14 -4.35 -60.75 26.37
CA VAL A 14 -3.06 -60.10 26.65
C VAL A 14 -2.48 -59.45 25.39
N GLU A 15 -2.53 -60.11 24.23
CA GLU A 15 -2.06 -59.52 22.96
C GLU A 15 -2.85 -58.26 22.58
N LEU A 16 -4.16 -58.24 22.82
CA LEU A 16 -4.99 -57.05 22.58
C LEU A 16 -4.65 -55.89 23.53
N LEU A 17 -4.36 -56.18 24.81
CA LEU A 17 -3.97 -55.15 25.77
C LEU A 17 -2.61 -54.54 25.41
N VAL A 18 -1.61 -55.36 25.07
CA VAL A 18 -0.27 -54.88 24.69
C VAL A 18 -0.31 -54.07 23.40
N THR A 19 -1.05 -54.53 22.39
CA THR A 19 -1.17 -53.81 21.10
C THR A 19 -1.88 -52.47 21.26
N LEU A 20 -2.89 -52.37 22.13
CA LEU A 20 -3.59 -51.11 22.41
C LEU A 20 -2.68 -50.10 23.12
N VAL A 21 -1.90 -50.56 24.10
CA VAL A 21 -0.93 -49.71 24.81
C VAL A 21 0.15 -49.17 23.86
N ILE A 22 0.71 -50.02 23.00
CA ILE A 22 1.74 -49.57 22.03
C ILE A 22 1.12 -48.61 21.01
N SER A 23 -0.09 -48.89 20.52
CA SER A 23 -0.78 -48.03 19.56
C SER A 23 -1.14 -46.67 20.14
N SER A 24 -1.53 -46.59 21.41
CA SER A 24 -1.86 -45.32 22.06
C SER A 24 -0.62 -44.43 22.26
N ILE A 25 0.52 -45.03 22.62
CA ILE A 25 1.81 -44.33 22.68
C ILE A 25 2.20 -43.80 21.30
N ALA A 26 2.06 -44.62 20.26
CA ALA A 26 2.36 -44.20 18.88
C ALA A 26 1.45 -43.05 18.42
N LEU A 27 0.15 -43.12 18.70
CA LEU A 27 -0.80 -42.04 18.38
C LEU A 27 -0.48 -40.74 19.14
N ALA A 28 -0.08 -40.83 20.40
CA ALA A 28 0.33 -39.66 21.18
C ALA A 28 1.55 -38.96 20.55
N ALA A 29 2.54 -39.74 20.07
CA ALA A 29 3.69 -39.20 19.36
C ALA A 29 3.30 -38.52 18.04
N ILE A 30 2.47 -39.18 17.22
CA ILE A 30 1.98 -38.63 15.94
C ILE A 30 1.18 -37.34 16.17
N TYR A 31 0.31 -37.33 17.18
CA TYR A 31 -0.50 -36.16 17.53
C TYR A 31 0.39 -34.96 17.91
N GLY A 32 1.48 -35.20 18.65
CA GLY A 32 2.48 -34.17 18.96
C GLY A 32 3.08 -33.55 17.71
N VAL A 33 3.49 -34.38 16.74
CA VAL A 33 4.04 -33.91 15.45
C VAL A 33 2.98 -33.15 14.64
N TYR A 34 1.76 -33.68 14.55
CA TYR A 34 0.65 -33.04 13.84
C TYR A 34 0.35 -31.64 14.40
N LYS A 35 0.33 -31.49 15.73
CA LYS A 35 0.11 -30.19 16.37
C LYS A 35 1.20 -29.18 16.00
N ALA A 36 2.46 -29.60 16.00
CA ALA A 36 3.58 -28.75 15.61
C ALA A 36 3.50 -28.34 14.13
N GLN A 37 3.14 -29.27 13.23
CA GLN A 37 2.94 -28.99 11.81
C GLN A 37 1.81 -27.98 11.59
N LEU A 38 0.68 -28.17 12.26
CA LEU A 38 -0.48 -27.30 12.11
C LEU A 38 -0.18 -25.88 12.59
N GLN A 39 0.53 -25.72 13.71
CA GLN A 39 0.98 -24.41 14.18
C GLN A 39 1.92 -23.75 13.16
N SER A 40 2.89 -24.49 12.63
CA SER A 40 3.82 -23.97 11.62
C SER A 40 3.09 -23.52 10.35
N HIS A 41 2.14 -24.33 9.87
CA HIS A 41 1.34 -24.04 8.68
C HIS A 41 0.54 -22.73 8.84
N VAL A 42 -0.10 -22.51 9.99
CA VAL A 42 -0.88 -21.29 10.20
C VAL A 42 0.02 -20.05 10.30
N THR A 43 1.15 -20.14 11.00
CA THR A 43 2.11 -19.03 11.07
C THR A 43 2.70 -18.71 9.69
N GLN A 44 3.01 -19.72 8.89
CA GLN A 44 3.51 -19.54 7.53
C GLN A 44 2.48 -18.83 6.64
N ASN A 45 1.21 -19.24 6.69
CA ASN A 45 0.15 -18.59 5.92
C ASN A 45 0.02 -17.10 6.26
N ALA A 46 -0.01 -16.76 7.56
CA ALA A 46 -0.07 -15.36 7.99
C ALA A 46 1.12 -14.52 7.47
N VAL A 47 2.33 -15.11 7.44
CA VAL A 47 3.51 -14.45 6.86
C VAL A 47 3.35 -14.27 5.35
N VAL A 48 2.89 -15.29 4.63
CA VAL A 48 2.68 -15.22 3.17
C VAL A 48 1.65 -14.15 2.82
N ASP A 49 0.53 -14.12 3.53
CA ASP A 49 -0.53 -13.14 3.32
C ASP A 49 -0.02 -11.70 3.54
N THR A 50 0.75 -11.49 4.61
CA THR A 50 1.38 -10.19 4.90
C THR A 50 2.35 -9.80 3.79
N GLN A 51 3.19 -10.72 3.32
CA GLN A 51 4.15 -10.46 2.23
C GLN A 51 3.46 -10.15 0.90
N GLN A 52 2.38 -10.87 0.57
CA GLN A 52 1.61 -10.64 -0.65
C GLN A 52 0.89 -9.29 -0.60
N SER A 53 0.27 -8.96 0.53
CA SER A 53 -0.35 -7.66 0.78
C SER A 53 0.68 -6.54 0.59
N LEU A 54 1.83 -6.62 1.26
CA LEU A 54 2.92 -5.66 1.11
C LEU A 54 3.41 -5.52 -0.32
N ARG A 55 3.58 -6.63 -1.06
CA ARG A 55 3.99 -6.59 -2.46
C ARG A 55 2.98 -5.84 -3.33
N ASN A 56 1.69 -6.04 -3.09
CA ASN A 56 0.63 -5.33 -3.80
C ASN A 56 0.64 -3.82 -3.47
N THR A 57 0.74 -3.48 -2.18
CA THR A 57 0.80 -2.08 -1.74
C THR A 57 2.03 -1.38 -2.31
N PHE A 58 3.20 -2.03 -2.29
CA PHE A 58 4.41 -1.50 -2.93
C PHE A 58 4.21 -1.29 -4.42
N TYR A 59 3.66 -2.27 -5.14
CA TYR A 59 3.42 -2.11 -6.58
C TYR A 59 2.57 -0.87 -6.89
N ILE A 60 1.50 -0.64 -6.11
CA ILE A 60 0.64 0.54 -6.25
C ILE A 60 1.41 1.83 -5.93
N MET A 61 2.13 1.88 -4.81
CA MET A 61 2.92 3.05 -4.41
C MET A 61 4.03 3.36 -5.42
N GLN A 62 4.80 2.36 -5.84
CA GLN A 62 5.88 2.54 -6.82
C GLN A 62 5.35 3.04 -8.16
N ARG A 63 4.23 2.48 -8.64
CA ARG A 63 3.61 2.90 -9.89
C ARG A 63 3.15 4.35 -9.82
N THR A 64 2.44 4.72 -8.75
CA THR A 64 1.89 6.08 -8.59
C THR A 64 2.99 7.11 -8.34
N ILE A 65 3.93 6.84 -7.43
CA ILE A 65 5.06 7.74 -7.13
C ILE A 65 5.95 7.95 -8.36
N ARG A 66 6.13 6.93 -9.20
CA ARG A 66 6.87 7.08 -10.46
C ARG A 66 6.23 8.09 -11.42
N MET A 67 4.91 8.23 -11.33
CA MET A 67 4.10 9.18 -12.10
C MET A 67 3.90 10.52 -11.37
N ALA A 68 4.51 10.73 -10.20
CA ALA A 68 4.45 12.03 -9.52
C ALA A 68 4.97 13.15 -10.44
N GLY A 69 4.21 14.24 -10.52
CA GLY A 69 4.49 15.37 -11.40
C GLY A 69 4.27 15.09 -12.90
N PHE A 70 3.65 13.96 -13.26
CA PHE A 70 3.29 13.69 -14.66
C PHE A 70 2.13 14.61 -15.09
N ASP A 71 2.38 15.48 -16.07
CA ASP A 71 1.38 16.34 -16.70
C ASP A 71 1.67 16.46 -18.21
N PRO A 72 1.11 15.55 -19.04
CA PRO A 72 1.35 15.53 -20.47
C PRO A 72 0.67 16.66 -21.24
N ILE A 73 -0.41 17.24 -20.70
CA ILE A 73 -1.17 18.33 -21.33
C ILE A 73 -0.67 19.72 -20.91
N ARG A 74 0.27 19.78 -19.95
CA ARG A 74 0.90 21.01 -19.45
C ARG A 74 -0.13 21.98 -18.86
N ASN A 75 -1.27 21.49 -18.37
CA ASN A 75 -2.29 22.31 -17.73
C ASN A 75 -1.75 22.94 -16.45
N LEU A 76 -1.03 22.16 -15.62
CA LEU A 76 -0.37 22.68 -14.43
C LEU A 76 0.60 23.79 -14.84
N ARG A 77 1.37 23.61 -15.91
CA ARG A 77 2.32 24.63 -16.40
C ARG A 77 1.68 25.93 -16.85
N SER A 78 0.51 25.88 -17.48
CA SER A 78 -0.22 27.09 -17.89
C SER A 78 -0.67 27.89 -16.67
N GLU A 79 -1.15 27.22 -15.63
CA GLU A 79 -1.54 27.88 -14.38
C GLU A 79 -0.33 28.36 -13.58
N GLU A 80 0.73 27.55 -13.50
CA GLU A 80 2.03 27.90 -12.89
C GLU A 80 2.61 29.18 -13.53
N ALA A 81 2.45 29.36 -14.84
CA ALA A 81 2.91 30.56 -15.54
C ALA A 81 2.00 31.77 -15.31
N ALA A 82 0.69 31.56 -15.11
CA ALA A 82 -0.28 32.64 -14.88
C ALA A 82 -0.16 33.27 -13.48
N ASP A 83 0.30 32.51 -12.50
CA ASP A 83 0.47 32.96 -11.11
C ASP A 83 1.91 32.85 -10.56
N GLY A 84 2.86 32.38 -11.39
CA GLY A 84 4.28 32.32 -11.11
C GLY A 84 4.73 31.26 -10.09
N LYS A 85 3.86 30.33 -9.66
CA LYS A 85 4.27 29.27 -8.70
C LYS A 85 4.30 27.91 -9.39
N GLN A 86 5.43 27.21 -9.37
CA GLN A 86 5.57 25.81 -9.84
C GLN A 86 4.80 24.84 -8.92
N ARG A 87 4.27 23.73 -9.44
CA ARG A 87 3.36 22.79 -8.77
C ARG A 87 3.54 21.35 -9.21
N ARG A 88 4.70 21.00 -9.77
CA ARG A 88 5.03 19.63 -10.17
C ARG A 88 5.64 18.84 -9.03
N GLY A 89 5.19 17.61 -8.87
CA GLY A 89 5.86 16.63 -8.00
C GLY A 89 5.18 16.48 -6.64
N VAL A 90 5.98 16.50 -5.58
CA VAL A 90 5.54 16.26 -4.21
C VAL A 90 5.10 17.57 -3.56
N HIS A 91 3.98 17.54 -2.86
CA HIS A 91 3.36 18.69 -2.21
C HIS A 91 3.38 18.55 -0.69
N GLY A 92 3.60 19.65 0.01
CA GLY A 92 3.57 19.65 1.47
C GLY A 92 2.20 19.36 2.06
N ARG A 93 1.15 19.96 1.48
CA ARG A 93 -0.25 19.71 1.86
C ARG A 93 -1.18 20.06 0.70
N PHE A 94 -2.19 19.24 0.42
CA PHE A 94 -3.14 19.54 -0.66
C PHE A 94 -4.02 20.78 -0.44
N THR A 95 -4.08 21.31 0.78
CA THR A 95 -4.78 22.58 1.05
C THR A 95 -4.31 23.73 0.18
N GLU A 96 -3.02 23.79 -0.14
CA GLU A 96 -2.46 24.84 -1.02
C GLU A 96 -3.01 24.78 -2.45
N LEU A 97 -3.46 23.60 -2.89
CA LEU A 97 -4.03 23.39 -4.23
C LEU A 97 -5.55 23.60 -4.23
N CYS A 98 -6.19 23.21 -3.14
CA CYS A 98 -7.65 23.24 -2.97
C CYS A 98 -8.21 24.62 -2.62
N GLU A 99 -7.60 25.33 -1.66
CA GLU A 99 -8.09 26.65 -1.22
C GLU A 99 -7.73 27.77 -2.20
N ASP A 100 -6.63 27.63 -2.95
CA ASP A 100 -6.27 28.54 -4.06
C ASP A 100 -7.22 28.41 -5.27
N GLY A 101 -8.20 27.50 -5.22
CA GLY A 101 -9.22 27.34 -6.26
C GLY A 101 -8.73 26.72 -7.57
N ARG A 102 -7.55 26.06 -7.56
CA ARG A 102 -6.95 25.45 -8.77
C ARG A 102 -7.45 24.04 -9.04
N VAL A 103 -7.86 23.33 -8.00
CA VAL A 103 -8.45 22.01 -8.12
C VAL A 103 -9.94 22.10 -7.77
N THR A 104 -10.75 22.64 -8.68
CA THR A 104 -12.19 22.83 -8.42
C THR A 104 -12.95 21.51 -8.53
N GLY A 105 -13.51 21.02 -7.42
CA GLY A 105 -14.37 19.82 -7.40
C GLY A 105 -13.66 18.51 -7.03
N ALA A 106 -12.32 18.45 -7.04
CA ALA A 106 -11.56 17.30 -6.52
C ALA A 106 -11.21 17.42 -5.02
N CYS A 107 -11.55 18.53 -4.38
CA CYS A 107 -11.31 18.72 -2.95
C CYS A 107 -12.39 17.99 -2.11
N GLY A 108 -12.29 16.66 -2.08
CA GLY A 108 -13.12 15.78 -1.27
C GLY A 108 -12.74 15.80 0.22
N THR A 109 -13.46 15.06 1.06
CA THR A 109 -13.20 15.06 2.51
C THR A 109 -11.81 14.51 2.86
N GLY A 110 -11.09 15.20 3.77
CA GLY A 110 -9.81 14.74 4.31
C GLY A 110 -8.56 15.20 3.56
N TYR A 111 -8.67 16.05 2.53
CA TYR A 111 -7.53 16.61 1.78
C TYR A 111 -6.56 17.43 2.66
N SER A 112 -7.06 18.09 3.71
CA SER A 112 -6.23 18.84 4.67
C SER A 112 -5.27 17.96 5.47
N THR A 113 -5.54 16.65 5.52
CA THR A 113 -4.70 15.65 6.19
C THR A 113 -3.77 14.90 5.22
N ALA A 114 -3.89 15.18 3.91
CA ALA A 114 -2.99 14.67 2.89
C ALA A 114 -1.76 15.57 2.83
N VAL A 115 -0.73 15.17 3.57
CA VAL A 115 0.53 15.90 3.73
C VAL A 115 1.70 15.03 3.32
N SER A 116 2.79 15.68 2.94
CA SER A 116 4.10 15.02 2.76
C SER A 116 4.99 15.22 3.97
N GLY A 117 5.72 14.17 4.33
CA GLY A 117 6.66 14.14 5.43
C GLY A 117 7.40 12.81 5.47
N ALA A 118 7.83 12.41 6.66
CA ALA A 118 8.55 11.14 6.84
C ALA A 118 7.63 9.91 6.76
N SER A 119 6.38 9.99 7.21
CA SER A 119 5.44 8.85 7.26
C SER A 119 4.25 8.96 6.31
N ALA A 120 4.21 10.02 5.52
CA ALA A 120 3.19 10.27 4.52
C ALA A 120 3.81 10.98 3.30
N ILE A 121 3.19 10.80 2.15
CA ILE A 121 3.58 11.48 0.91
C ILE A 121 2.31 11.88 0.16
N ALA A 122 2.29 13.09 -0.37
CA ALA A 122 1.20 13.69 -1.11
C ALA A 122 1.77 14.29 -2.40
N PHE A 123 1.23 13.90 -3.55
CA PHE A 123 1.72 14.35 -4.85
C PHE A 123 0.58 14.40 -5.87
N ALA A 124 0.79 15.20 -6.92
CA ALA A 124 -0.11 15.26 -8.05
C ALA A 124 0.39 14.37 -9.19
N LEU A 125 -0.52 13.73 -9.91
CA LEU A 125 -0.26 12.97 -11.13
C LEU A 125 -1.47 13.06 -12.06
N ASN A 126 -1.25 13.21 -13.37
CA ASN A 126 -2.31 13.15 -14.38
C ASN A 126 -2.15 11.84 -15.17
N ASP A 127 -2.86 10.76 -14.78
CA ASP A 127 -2.73 9.45 -15.45
C ASP A 127 -3.60 9.30 -16.71
N THR A 128 -4.61 10.14 -16.86
CA THR A 128 -5.58 10.09 -17.98
C THR A 128 -5.12 10.92 -19.17
N ALA A 129 -4.22 11.88 -18.99
CA ALA A 129 -3.79 12.84 -20.01
C ALA A 129 -4.97 13.53 -20.72
N SER A 130 -6.13 13.58 -20.07
CA SER A 130 -7.35 14.02 -20.71
C SER A 130 -7.33 15.55 -20.77
N LEU A 131 -7.46 16.10 -21.98
CA LEU A 131 -7.62 17.55 -22.23
C LEU A 131 -8.92 18.12 -21.65
N PHE A 132 -9.61 17.31 -20.85
CA PHE A 132 -10.97 17.50 -20.45
C PHE A 132 -11.01 18.24 -19.10
N ASP A 133 -10.89 19.58 -19.10
CA ASP A 133 -11.30 20.50 -18.01
C ASP A 133 -12.39 21.52 -18.44
N GLY A 134 -13.60 21.52 -17.83
CA GLY A 134 -14.54 22.65 -17.91
C GLY A 134 -16.06 22.39 -17.75
N SER A 135 -16.78 23.41 -17.27
CA SER A 135 -18.22 23.54 -16.89
C SER A 135 -19.29 23.04 -17.89
N GLN A 136 -20.50 22.68 -17.37
CA GLN A 136 -21.64 22.19 -18.18
C GLN A 136 -22.01 23.34 -19.11
N CYS A 137 -21.99 23.08 -20.41
CA CYS A 137 -22.67 23.94 -21.33
C CYS A 137 -24.17 23.90 -21.13
N SER A 138 -24.72 25.02 -20.69
CA SER A 138 -26.15 25.12 -20.43
C SER A 138 -26.98 25.53 -21.65
N THR A 139 -26.42 25.79 -22.85
CA THR A 139 -27.20 26.60 -23.84
C THR A 139 -27.00 26.37 -25.35
N TYR A 140 -26.18 25.45 -25.88
CA TYR A 140 -25.99 25.37 -27.36
C TYR A 140 -26.02 23.95 -27.96
N PRO A 141 -26.43 23.81 -29.25
CA PRO A 141 -26.87 22.56 -29.84
C PRO A 141 -25.75 21.53 -30.04
N LEU A 142 -26.18 20.27 -30.17
CA LEU A 142 -25.50 18.96 -29.99
C LEU A 142 -24.21 18.66 -30.78
N ASN A 143 -23.44 19.65 -31.22
CA ASN A 143 -22.24 19.45 -32.05
C ASN A 143 -21.21 20.59 -31.96
N ASN A 144 -21.27 21.43 -30.92
CA ASN A 144 -20.19 22.36 -30.64
C ASN A 144 -19.08 21.67 -29.83
N LEU A 145 -17.88 21.51 -30.41
CA LEU A 145 -16.71 20.95 -29.72
C LEU A 145 -16.16 21.90 -28.64
N ASP A 146 -16.57 23.17 -28.61
CA ASP A 146 -16.12 24.18 -27.63
C ASP A 146 -16.75 24.01 -26.24
N CYS A 147 -17.42 22.88 -26.03
CA CYS A 147 -18.50 22.74 -25.06
C CYS A 147 -18.64 21.30 -24.55
N VAL A 148 -17.66 20.45 -24.88
CA VAL A 148 -17.58 19.14 -24.25
C VAL A 148 -17.25 19.38 -22.79
N LYS A 149 -18.14 18.92 -21.92
CA LYS A 149 -17.87 18.93 -20.50
C LYS A 149 -16.77 17.92 -20.25
N LEU A 150 -15.63 18.53 -20.08
CA LEU A 150 -14.32 17.97 -20.14
C LEU A 150 -14.09 17.67 -18.64
N GLU A 151 -14.29 16.40 -18.23
CA GLU A 151 -14.14 15.78 -16.88
C GLU A 151 -13.70 16.75 -15.76
N ALA A 152 -14.48 16.91 -14.69
CA ALA A 152 -14.03 17.69 -13.55
C ALA A 152 -12.86 16.98 -12.84
N LEU A 153 -11.61 17.28 -13.24
CA LEU A 153 -10.37 16.88 -12.53
C LEU A 153 -10.45 15.46 -11.96
N ASP A 154 -10.73 14.47 -12.83
CA ASP A 154 -10.89 13.11 -12.38
C ASP A 154 -9.55 12.58 -11.82
N SER A 155 -9.35 12.77 -10.51
CA SER A 155 -8.45 11.99 -9.65
C SER A 155 -6.93 12.21 -9.74
N GLU A 156 -6.46 13.45 -9.79
CA GLU A 156 -5.02 13.74 -9.90
C GLU A 156 -4.26 13.86 -8.57
N LEU A 157 -4.97 13.97 -7.45
CA LEU A 157 -4.37 14.07 -6.12
C LEU A 157 -4.23 12.69 -5.47
N VAL A 158 -3.00 12.27 -5.20
CA VAL A 158 -2.72 11.00 -4.52
C VAL A 158 -1.87 11.22 -3.30
N ALA A 159 -2.32 10.70 -2.16
CA ALA A 159 -1.49 10.66 -0.96
C ALA A 159 -1.49 9.27 -0.34
N PHE A 160 -0.41 8.94 0.35
CA PHE A 160 -0.29 7.75 1.19
C PHE A 160 0.06 8.19 2.61
N ARG A 161 -0.51 7.51 3.59
CA ARG A 161 -0.15 7.69 5.00
C ARG A 161 -0.27 6.38 5.76
N LEU A 162 0.38 6.32 6.91
CA LEU A 162 0.11 5.34 7.95
C LEU A 162 -0.90 5.94 8.95
N ASN A 163 -2.03 5.25 9.15
CA ASN A 163 -3.06 5.61 10.11
C ASN A 163 -3.54 4.36 10.85
N ASN A 164 -3.43 4.34 12.18
CA ASN A 164 -3.87 3.22 13.03
C ASN A 164 -3.43 1.83 12.53
N ASN A 165 -2.13 1.66 12.25
CA ASN A 165 -1.54 0.42 11.72
C ASN A 165 -2.02 -0.01 10.32
N THR A 166 -2.66 0.89 9.59
CA THR A 166 -3.09 0.66 8.21
C THR A 166 -2.45 1.69 7.28
N ILE A 167 -2.02 1.24 6.10
CA ILE A 167 -1.64 2.18 5.04
C ILE A 167 -2.92 2.57 4.34
N GLU A 168 -3.16 3.86 4.25
CA GLU A 168 -4.28 4.42 3.52
C GLU A 168 -3.78 5.15 2.29
N ARG A 169 -4.54 5.03 1.20
CA ARG A 169 -4.39 5.83 -0.01
C ARG A 169 -5.53 6.83 -0.08
N TYR A 170 -5.19 8.10 -0.24
CA TYR A 170 -6.13 9.16 -0.57
C TYR A 170 -6.39 9.19 -2.08
N GLY A 171 -7.66 9.36 -2.44
CA GLY A 171 -8.07 9.87 -3.74
C GLY A 171 -9.18 10.89 -3.55
N PRO A 172 -9.32 11.89 -4.43
CA PRO A 172 -10.26 12.99 -4.25
C PRO A 172 -11.73 12.54 -4.23
N GLN A 173 -12.07 11.51 -5.02
CA GLN A 173 -13.43 10.94 -5.07
C GLN A 173 -13.69 9.89 -3.99
N THR A 174 -12.65 9.18 -3.56
CA THR A 174 -12.79 8.03 -2.65
C THR A 174 -12.45 8.35 -1.20
N GLY A 175 -11.82 9.50 -0.94
CA GLY A 175 -11.22 9.84 0.35
C GLY A 175 -10.08 8.89 0.70
N TRP A 176 -9.85 8.71 2.01
CA TRP A 176 -8.88 7.75 2.51
C TRP A 176 -9.44 6.32 2.46
N LYS A 177 -8.71 5.42 1.79
CA LYS A 177 -9.03 4.00 1.70
C LYS A 177 -7.85 3.15 2.13
N THR A 178 -8.12 2.15 2.96
CA THR A 178 -7.12 1.17 3.40
C THR A 178 -6.60 0.35 2.21
N VAL A 179 -5.28 0.26 2.09
CA VAL A 179 -4.58 -0.53 1.07
C VAL A 179 -3.66 -1.60 1.67
N ALA A 180 -3.33 -1.49 2.96
CA ALA A 180 -2.63 -2.51 3.71
C ALA A 180 -2.98 -2.40 5.20
N GLU A 181 -2.92 -3.53 5.91
CA GLU A 181 -3.15 -3.62 7.35
C GLU A 181 -1.93 -4.24 8.04
N ASN A 182 -1.90 -4.18 9.37
CA ASN A 182 -0.84 -4.72 10.22
C ASN A 182 0.54 -4.09 9.95
N ILE A 183 0.54 -2.79 9.68
CA ILE A 183 1.73 -2.00 9.39
C ILE A 183 2.21 -1.34 10.68
N GLU A 184 3.47 -1.56 11.02
CA GLU A 184 4.12 -1.00 12.20
C GLU A 184 4.73 0.36 11.89
N SER A 185 5.41 0.47 10.74
CA SER A 185 5.98 1.73 10.29
C SER A 185 5.94 1.88 8.76
N LEU A 186 5.82 3.12 8.32
CA LEU A 186 5.94 3.54 6.93
C LEU A 186 6.85 4.76 6.92
N THR A 187 7.92 4.71 6.13
CA THR A 187 8.90 5.77 6.01
C THR A 187 9.15 6.12 4.55
N PHE A 188 9.20 7.42 4.26
CA PHE A 188 9.58 8.01 2.99
C PHE A 188 10.85 8.84 3.18
N GLU A 189 11.90 8.49 2.43
CA GLU A 189 13.12 9.27 2.32
C GLU A 189 13.19 9.87 0.92
N TYR A 190 13.36 11.19 0.85
CA TYR A 190 13.49 11.95 -0.38
C TYR A 190 14.97 11.96 -0.77
N LEU A 191 15.31 11.60 -2.00
CA LEU A 191 16.69 11.39 -2.44
C LEU A 191 16.98 12.21 -3.71
N ASP A 192 18.13 12.87 -3.72
CA ASP A 192 18.68 13.52 -4.91
C ASP A 192 19.26 12.50 -5.92
N ASP A 193 19.90 12.98 -6.99
CA ASP A 193 20.52 12.10 -8.00
C ASP A 193 21.74 11.34 -7.46
N ALA A 194 22.42 11.88 -6.44
CA ALA A 194 23.56 11.27 -5.76
C ALA A 194 23.15 10.35 -4.60
N LEU A 195 21.85 10.15 -4.38
CA LEU A 195 21.27 9.35 -3.29
C LEU A 195 21.47 9.91 -1.89
N ASN A 196 21.68 11.22 -1.76
CA ASN A 196 21.67 11.90 -0.47
C ASN A 196 20.24 12.13 -0.01
N VAL A 197 20.00 11.93 1.29
CA VAL A 197 18.69 12.17 1.90
C VAL A 197 18.45 13.68 2.01
N LEU A 198 17.39 14.14 1.36
CA LEU A 198 16.86 15.49 1.42
C LEU A 198 15.87 15.58 2.59
N ALA A 199 16.01 16.61 3.41
CA ALA A 199 15.07 16.89 4.48
C ALA A 199 13.77 17.47 3.88
N PRO A 200 12.59 16.88 4.15
CA PRO A 200 11.34 17.47 3.72
C PRO A 200 11.13 18.82 4.43
N PRO A 201 10.76 19.89 3.69
CA PRO A 201 10.38 21.17 4.28
C PRO A 201 9.15 21.05 5.19
N ALA A 202 8.86 22.10 5.95
CA ALA A 202 7.57 22.22 6.64
C ALA A 202 6.41 22.10 5.63
N THR A 203 5.32 21.45 6.02
CA THR A 203 4.17 21.14 5.13
C THR A 203 3.59 22.38 4.45
N ASP A 204 3.65 23.53 5.11
CA ASP A 204 3.07 24.80 4.62
C ASP A 204 4.10 25.68 3.89
N ASN A 205 5.35 25.22 3.72
CA ASN A 205 6.42 25.96 3.04
C ASN A 205 6.49 25.62 1.55
N SER A 206 5.59 26.18 0.76
CA SER A 206 5.50 25.96 -0.70
C SER A 206 6.83 26.21 -1.42
N ALA A 207 7.57 27.28 -1.09
CA ALA A 207 8.89 27.57 -1.68
C ALA A 207 9.96 26.51 -1.36
N GLY A 208 9.90 25.92 -0.15
CA GLY A 208 10.76 24.81 0.22
C GLY A 208 10.45 23.56 -0.60
N TRP A 209 9.17 23.24 -0.80
CA TRP A 209 8.75 22.08 -1.59
C TRP A 209 9.13 22.21 -3.06
N LEU A 210 9.11 23.42 -3.61
CA LEU A 210 9.66 23.73 -4.93
C LEU A 210 11.14 23.38 -5.05
N THR A 211 11.96 23.91 -4.13
CA THR A 211 13.40 23.67 -4.10
C THR A 211 13.71 22.17 -3.95
N LEU A 212 12.91 21.46 -3.15
CA LEU A 212 13.00 20.01 -3.02
C LEU A 212 12.67 19.32 -4.35
N ASN A 213 11.58 19.68 -5.03
CA ASN A 213 11.18 19.04 -6.29
C ASN A 213 12.21 19.25 -7.43
N ASP A 214 12.94 20.37 -7.44
CA ASP A 214 14.01 20.63 -8.42
C ASP A 214 15.19 19.65 -8.27
N THR A 215 15.49 19.25 -7.04
CA THR A 215 16.61 18.38 -6.69
C THR A 215 16.21 16.91 -6.51
N LEU A 216 14.94 16.65 -6.19
CA LEU A 216 14.38 15.32 -5.97
C LEU A 216 14.46 14.46 -7.24
N ARG A 217 15.00 13.25 -7.10
CA ARG A 217 15.06 12.26 -8.21
C ARG A 217 14.47 10.93 -7.82
N SER A 218 14.53 10.55 -6.55
CA SER A 218 13.95 9.30 -6.09
C SER A 218 13.37 9.39 -4.70
N VAL A 219 12.43 8.50 -4.40
CA VAL A 219 11.88 8.32 -3.06
C VAL A 219 12.16 6.89 -2.63
N ARG A 220 12.81 6.71 -1.49
CA ARG A 220 12.93 5.40 -0.84
C ARG A 220 11.77 5.23 0.12
N ILE A 221 11.07 4.13 -0.04
CA ILE A 221 9.91 3.74 0.75
C ILE A 221 10.34 2.54 1.59
N THR A 222 10.16 2.61 2.90
CA THR A 222 10.41 1.50 3.81
C THR A 222 9.15 1.23 4.60
N ILE A 223 8.68 -0.01 4.55
CA ILE A 223 7.51 -0.48 5.29
C ILE A 223 7.95 -1.60 6.21
N GLU A 224 7.54 -1.50 7.46
CA GLU A 224 7.65 -2.57 8.44
C GLU A 224 6.24 -3.06 8.77
N ALA A 225 6.02 -4.36 8.63
CA ALA A 225 4.75 -4.99 8.98
C ALA A 225 4.95 -6.15 9.93
N LYS A 226 3.98 -6.33 10.83
CA LYS A 226 3.91 -7.48 11.73
C LYS A 226 2.96 -8.52 11.14
N ALA A 227 3.45 -9.74 10.94
CA ALA A 227 2.59 -10.84 10.53
C ALA A 227 1.76 -11.31 11.72
N ILE A 228 0.47 -10.98 11.72
CA ILE A 228 -0.48 -11.40 12.77
C ILE A 228 -1.23 -12.62 12.26
N ALA A 229 -1.02 -13.76 12.90
CA ALA A 229 -1.84 -14.94 12.65
C ALA A 229 -3.20 -14.79 13.33
N ASP A 230 -4.28 -15.23 12.67
CA ASP A 230 -5.66 -15.05 13.13
C ASP A 230 -5.84 -15.46 14.60
N SER A 231 -6.32 -14.50 15.40
CA SER A 231 -6.55 -14.65 16.84
C SER A 231 -7.67 -15.62 17.19
N HIS A 232 -8.51 -16.01 16.22
CA HIS A 232 -9.59 -17.00 16.41
C HIS A 232 -9.12 -18.44 16.25
N ASN A 233 -7.85 -18.68 15.89
CA ASN A 233 -7.34 -20.04 15.83
C ASN A 233 -7.01 -20.56 17.24
N PRO A 234 -7.75 -21.56 17.77
CA PRO A 234 -7.56 -22.07 19.13
C PRO A 234 -6.19 -22.74 19.34
N LEU A 235 -5.40 -22.91 18.27
CA LEU A 235 -4.07 -23.53 18.30
C LEU A 235 -2.93 -22.52 18.44
N ILE A 236 -3.22 -21.22 18.29
CA ILE A 236 -2.24 -20.15 18.47
C ILE A 236 -2.52 -19.51 19.84
N SER A 237 -1.69 -19.83 20.82
CA SER A 237 -1.61 -18.99 22.02
C SER A 237 -1.11 -17.60 21.60
N GLN A 238 -1.76 -16.53 22.08
CA GLN A 238 -1.32 -15.14 21.88
C GLN A 238 0.17 -14.93 22.23
N LYS A 239 0.73 -15.79 23.10
CA LYS A 239 2.14 -15.76 23.49
C LYS A 239 3.11 -16.20 22.37
N ASN A 240 2.64 -16.99 21.40
CA ASN A 240 3.43 -17.40 20.23
C ASN A 240 3.21 -16.51 19.01
N SER A 241 2.12 -15.73 18.95
CA SER A 241 1.90 -14.71 17.89
C SER A 241 2.78 -13.48 18.05
N ASP A 242 3.36 -13.27 19.25
CA ASP A 242 4.35 -12.20 19.48
C ASP A 242 5.76 -12.53 18.98
N ASN A 243 6.01 -13.77 18.53
CA ASN A 243 7.33 -14.20 18.09
C ASN A 243 7.49 -14.23 16.57
N THR A 244 6.53 -13.68 15.80
CA THR A 244 6.69 -13.47 14.37
C THR A 244 7.57 -12.26 14.12
N SER A 245 8.74 -12.46 13.51
CA SER A 245 9.64 -11.36 13.19
C SER A 245 8.99 -10.40 12.20
N ASN A 246 9.20 -9.11 12.41
CA ASN A 246 8.76 -8.07 11.51
C ASN A 246 9.26 -8.31 10.08
N ARG A 247 8.46 -7.89 9.11
CA ARG A 247 8.80 -7.94 7.69
C ARG A 247 9.06 -6.52 7.23
N ILE A 248 10.32 -6.24 6.96
CA ILE A 248 10.76 -4.98 6.40
C ILE A 248 10.88 -5.17 4.90
N LEU A 249 10.17 -4.36 4.15
CA LEU A 249 10.32 -4.25 2.70
C LEU A 249 10.69 -2.79 2.40
N SER A 250 11.77 -2.61 1.65
CA SER A 250 12.21 -1.30 1.20
C SER A 250 12.32 -1.31 -0.32
N ALA A 251 11.90 -0.21 -0.95
CA ALA A 251 12.09 -0.01 -2.37
C ALA A 251 12.40 1.44 -2.67
N GLN A 252 13.31 1.65 -3.61
CA GLN A 252 13.63 2.96 -4.15
C GLN A 252 12.89 3.17 -5.47
N VAL A 253 12.18 4.29 -5.58
CA VAL A 253 11.39 4.66 -6.75
C VAL A 253 12.00 5.90 -7.36
N ARG A 254 12.55 5.77 -8.56
CA ARG A 254 12.98 6.94 -9.35
C ARG A 254 11.74 7.62 -9.93
N MET A 255 11.56 8.89 -9.58
CA MET A 255 10.55 9.77 -10.17
C MET A 255 10.98 10.10 -11.60
N ARG A 256 10.05 10.01 -12.56
CA ARG A 256 10.37 10.22 -13.98
C ARG A 256 10.06 11.62 -14.49
N ASN A 257 9.21 12.35 -13.78
CA ASN A 257 8.65 13.61 -14.23
C ASN A 257 8.96 14.79 -13.29
N SER A 258 9.79 14.56 -12.26
CA SER A 258 10.31 15.61 -11.38
C SER A 258 11.49 16.32 -12.05
N GLY A 259 11.44 17.66 -12.14
CA GLY A 259 12.51 18.48 -12.71
C GLY A 259 12.48 18.65 -14.23
N LEU A 260 11.35 18.43 -14.90
CA LEU A 260 11.16 18.83 -16.29
C LEU A 260 10.77 20.32 -16.35
N GLU A 261 11.73 21.18 -16.71
CA GLU A 261 11.49 22.56 -17.16
C GLU A 261 10.68 22.62 -18.47
#